data_AF-A0A835ZIB1-F1
#
_entry.id   AF-A0A835ZIB1-F1
#
_cell.length_a   1.000
_cell.length_b   1.000
_cell.length_c   1.000
_cell.angle_alpha   90.00
_cell.angle_beta   90.00
_cell.angle_gamma   90.00
#
_symmetry.space_group_name_H-M   'P 1'
#
loop_
_entity.id
_entity.type
_entity.pdbx_description
1 polymer ?
#
loop_
_entity_poly.entity_id
_entity_poly.type
_entity_poly.pdbx_seq_one_letter_code
_entity_poly.pdbx_strand_id
1 'polypeptide(L)'
;MAKRAALVVGTAAPILALSGWSVYVTQERRKPPANTDFVVGSTDDILADKLKTGDLLLFRRNWALMQPPAAALALAARAVFNTRYDHVGLVIKDRFGVPLVLEVTQLGLRLRRFDERVSWSRSDEIVALPLRAAPPDEARVKAERYARSLTPERRLAWAQPSQSMSAELAGLLKYWLANRAARRRGTSPDAKLWGEGLVASRDAALVLATLDKMGLVDLAAVEREVAPAQLLSPRDLVEGRLPLTGGNAYLAGQELLVRLRDRSTRDR
;
A
#
# COMPACT_ATOMS: atom_id res chain seq x y z
N MET A 1 -28.41 38.92 -14.13
CA MET A 1 -27.91 38.46 -12.81
C MET A 1 -27.99 36.94 -12.60
N ALA A 2 -29.02 36.22 -13.09
CA ALA A 2 -29.18 34.77 -12.89
C ALA A 2 -27.98 33.88 -13.34
N LYS A 3 -27.29 34.22 -14.44
CA LYS A 3 -26.13 33.45 -14.92
C LYS A 3 -24.90 33.50 -13.99
N ARG A 4 -24.75 34.56 -13.18
CA ARG A 4 -23.64 34.67 -12.21
C ARG A 4 -23.91 33.85 -10.94
N ALA A 5 -25.17 33.77 -10.50
CA ALA A 5 -25.55 32.93 -9.36
C ALA A 5 -25.40 31.43 -9.68
N ALA A 6 -25.81 30.99 -10.87
CA ALA A 6 -25.64 29.60 -11.31
C ALA A 6 -24.16 29.17 -11.41
N LEU A 7 -23.27 30.07 -11.85
CA LEU A 7 -21.83 29.79 -11.95
C LEU A 7 -21.16 29.68 -10.57
N VAL A 8 -21.55 30.54 -9.61
CA VAL A 8 -21.02 30.52 -8.23
C VAL A 8 -21.52 29.31 -7.44
N VAL A 9 -22.78 28.92 -7.61
CA VAL A 9 -23.35 27.71 -6.99
C VAL A 9 -22.71 26.44 -7.59
N GLY A 10 -22.45 26.43 -8.91
CA GLY A 10 -21.84 25.30 -9.60
C GLY A 10 -20.39 25.01 -9.21
N THR A 11 -19.59 26.05 -8.89
CA THR A 11 -18.18 25.88 -8.49
C THR A 11 -17.99 25.72 -6.98
N ALA A 12 -18.89 26.26 -6.14
CA ALA A 12 -18.80 26.13 -4.70
C ALA A 12 -19.19 24.74 -4.18
N ALA A 13 -20.16 24.07 -4.83
CA ALA A 13 -20.68 22.79 -4.36
C ALA A 13 -19.62 21.67 -4.25
N PRO A 14 -18.71 21.45 -5.23
CA PRO A 14 -17.64 20.46 -5.10
C PRO A 14 -16.67 20.75 -3.96
N ILE A 15 -16.32 22.03 -3.75
CA ILE A 15 -15.41 22.44 -2.68
C ILE A 15 -16.05 22.18 -1.31
N LEU A 16 -17.33 22.54 -1.15
CA LEU A 16 -18.08 22.28 0.08
C LEU A 16 -18.21 20.78 0.35
N ALA A 17 -18.47 19.97 -0.68
CA ALA A 17 -18.53 18.52 -0.55
C ALA A 17 -17.18 17.91 -0.11
N LEU A 18 -16.07 18.29 -0.74
CA LEU A 18 -14.72 17.82 -0.37
C LEU A 18 -14.33 18.26 1.04
N SER A 19 -14.69 19.49 1.42
CA SER A 19 -14.44 20.02 2.76
C SER A 19 -15.25 19.26 3.81
N GLY A 20 -16.55 19.07 3.56
CA GLY A 20 -17.43 18.28 4.43
C GLY A 20 -16.93 16.84 4.60
N TRP A 21 -16.50 16.20 3.52
CA TRP A 21 -15.87 14.87 3.58
C TRP A 21 -14.57 14.87 4.40
N SER A 22 -13.69 15.84 4.20
CA SER A 22 -12.44 15.94 4.97
C SER A 22 -12.71 16.11 6.46
N VAL A 23 -13.71 16.92 6.83
CA VAL A 23 -14.16 17.09 8.22
C VAL A 23 -14.71 15.78 8.77
N TYR A 24 -15.62 15.13 8.04
CA TYR A 24 -16.18 13.83 8.41
C TYR A 24 -15.09 12.78 8.66
N VAL A 25 -14.15 12.61 7.73
CA VAL A 25 -13.04 11.65 7.87
C VAL A 25 -12.17 11.97 9.08
N THR A 26 -11.90 13.24 9.32
CA THR A 26 -11.09 13.66 10.47
C THR A 26 -11.78 13.36 11.80
N GLN A 27 -13.08 13.63 11.89
CA GLN A 27 -13.89 13.27 13.07
C GLN A 27 -13.95 11.78 13.27
N GLU A 28 -14.21 11.04 12.19
CA GLU A 28 -14.36 9.60 12.22
C GLU A 28 -13.04 8.97 12.69
N ARG A 29 -11.89 9.35 12.10
CA ARG A 29 -10.54 8.87 12.48
C ARG A 29 -10.09 9.21 13.90
N ARG A 30 -10.68 10.21 14.56
CA ARG A 30 -10.40 10.53 15.97
C ARG A 30 -11.05 9.53 16.93
N LYS A 31 -12.09 8.82 16.50
CA LYS A 31 -12.72 7.79 17.33
C LYS A 31 -11.72 6.65 17.56
N PRO A 32 -11.59 6.17 18.81
CA PRO A 32 -10.76 5.01 19.09
C PRO A 32 -11.26 3.80 18.28
N PRO A 33 -10.39 2.87 17.91
CA PRO A 33 -10.83 1.64 17.28
C PRO A 33 -11.82 0.91 18.20
N ALA A 34 -12.98 0.53 17.66
CA ALA A 34 -13.99 -0.19 18.42
C ALA A 34 -13.41 -1.55 18.82
N ASN A 35 -13.31 -1.85 20.12
CA ASN A 35 -12.69 -3.04 20.73
C ASN A 35 -11.22 -3.28 20.33
N THR A 36 -10.32 -2.77 21.16
CA THR A 36 -8.85 -2.99 21.14
C THR A 36 -8.39 -4.23 21.89
N ASP A 37 -9.31 -4.97 22.50
CA ASP A 37 -8.92 -6.13 23.30
C ASP A 37 -8.46 -7.23 22.33
N PHE A 38 -7.15 -7.31 22.12
CA PHE A 38 -6.50 -8.51 21.59
C PHE A 38 -6.74 -9.61 22.61
N VAL A 39 -7.84 -10.32 22.40
CA VAL A 39 -8.13 -11.53 23.16
C VAL A 39 -7.10 -12.56 22.74
N VAL A 40 -6.35 -13.10 23.71
CA VAL A 40 -5.43 -14.21 23.48
C VAL A 40 -6.18 -15.35 22.78
N GLY A 41 -5.64 -15.85 21.67
CA GLY A 41 -6.32 -16.84 20.82
C GLY A 41 -7.31 -16.27 19.80
N SER A 42 -7.43 -14.95 19.68
CA SER A 42 -8.14 -14.32 18.56
C SER A 42 -7.44 -14.59 17.23
N THR A 43 -8.15 -14.43 16.11
CA THR A 43 -7.56 -14.59 14.77
C THR A 43 -6.36 -13.68 14.54
N ASP A 44 -6.37 -12.48 15.11
CA ASP A 44 -5.29 -11.51 14.95
C ASP A 44 -4.04 -11.90 15.77
N ASP A 45 -4.23 -12.51 16.93
CA ASP A 45 -3.16 -13.06 17.78
C ASP A 45 -2.48 -14.26 17.11
N ILE A 46 -3.29 -15.23 16.62
CA ILE A 46 -2.81 -16.38 15.85
C ILE A 46 -2.05 -15.93 14.60
N LEU A 47 -2.51 -14.85 13.95
CA LEU A 47 -1.82 -14.31 12.79
C LEU A 47 -0.48 -13.68 13.19
N ALA A 48 -0.45 -12.85 14.24
CA ALA A 48 0.76 -12.21 14.72
C ALA A 48 1.89 -13.21 15.00
N ASP A 49 1.54 -14.36 15.59
CA ASP A 49 2.49 -15.45 15.85
C ASP A 49 3.07 -16.05 14.57
N LYS A 50 2.23 -16.24 13.54
CA LYS A 50 2.60 -16.86 12.27
C LYS A 50 3.39 -15.95 11.35
N LEU A 51 3.27 -14.64 11.48
CA LEU A 51 3.98 -13.68 10.65
C LEU A 51 5.50 -13.84 10.80
N LYS A 52 6.26 -13.67 9.72
CA LYS A 52 7.73 -13.66 9.74
C LYS A 52 8.29 -12.49 8.95
N THR A 53 9.55 -12.15 9.23
CA THR A 53 10.27 -11.13 8.45
C THR A 53 10.24 -11.51 6.97
N GLY A 54 9.86 -10.57 6.11
CA GLY A 54 9.73 -10.79 4.66
C GLY A 54 8.31 -11.06 4.18
N ASP A 55 7.38 -11.39 5.08
CA ASP A 55 5.95 -11.49 4.74
C ASP A 55 5.39 -10.12 4.36
N LEU A 56 4.39 -10.11 3.47
CA LEU A 56 3.72 -8.88 3.06
C LEU A 56 2.33 -8.79 3.69
N LEU A 57 1.93 -7.57 4.02
CA LEU A 57 0.57 -7.24 4.41
C LEU A 57 -0.06 -6.38 3.32
N LEU A 58 -1.09 -6.90 2.70
CA LEU A 58 -1.85 -6.23 1.65
C LEU A 58 -3.12 -5.64 2.26
N PHE A 59 -3.42 -4.40 1.92
CA PHE A 59 -4.54 -3.68 2.50
C PHE A 59 -5.51 -3.25 1.41
N ARG A 60 -6.80 -3.50 1.66
CA ARG A 60 -7.90 -2.83 0.98
C ARG A 60 -8.41 -1.74 1.90
N ARG A 61 -7.84 -0.53 1.82
CA ARG A 61 -8.22 0.59 2.70
C ARG A 61 -9.63 1.08 2.38
N ASN A 62 -10.42 1.43 3.40
CA ASN A 62 -11.74 1.99 3.17
C ASN A 62 -11.62 3.43 2.64
N TRP A 63 -11.86 3.60 1.34
CA TRP A 63 -11.70 4.90 0.68
C TRP A 63 -12.62 5.98 1.24
N ALA A 64 -13.80 5.61 1.76
CA ALA A 64 -14.74 6.56 2.37
C ALA A 64 -14.20 7.15 3.68
N LEU A 65 -13.29 6.43 4.35
CA LEU A 65 -12.62 6.85 5.59
C LEU A 65 -11.20 7.40 5.35
N MET A 66 -10.88 7.76 4.12
CA MET A 66 -9.62 8.38 3.71
C MET A 66 -9.83 9.85 3.34
N GLN A 67 -8.79 10.67 3.52
CA GLN A 67 -8.84 12.07 3.05
C GLN A 67 -9.09 12.08 1.53
N PRO A 68 -9.84 13.05 0.98
CA PRO A 68 -10.28 12.95 -0.41
C PRO A 68 -9.15 12.73 -1.44
N PRO A 69 -7.98 13.39 -1.34
CA PRO A 69 -6.85 13.10 -2.24
C PRO A 69 -6.33 11.66 -2.12
N ALA A 70 -6.31 11.14 -0.88
CA ALA A 70 -5.91 9.78 -0.57
C ALA A 70 -6.87 8.75 -1.17
N ALA A 71 -8.18 9.02 -1.04
CA ALA A 71 -9.24 8.19 -1.57
C ALA A 71 -9.15 8.12 -3.11
N ALA A 72 -8.94 9.27 -3.76
CA ALA A 72 -8.75 9.34 -5.21
C ALA A 72 -7.54 8.50 -5.67
N LEU A 73 -6.40 8.60 -4.98
CA LEU A 73 -5.23 7.79 -5.28
C LEU A 73 -5.50 6.29 -5.12
N ALA A 74 -6.13 5.89 -4.00
CA ALA A 74 -6.45 4.48 -3.75
C ALA A 74 -7.41 3.90 -4.81
N LEU A 75 -8.46 4.63 -5.18
CA LEU A 75 -9.40 4.23 -6.23
C LEU A 75 -8.72 4.15 -7.60
N ALA A 76 -7.89 5.14 -7.93
CA ALA A 76 -7.13 5.15 -9.18
C ALA A 76 -6.17 3.96 -9.26
N ALA A 77 -5.41 3.69 -8.19
CA ALA A 77 -4.47 2.56 -8.14
C ALA A 77 -5.18 1.22 -8.35
N ARG A 78 -6.30 0.98 -7.65
CA ARG A 78 -7.11 -0.24 -7.83
C ARG A 78 -7.60 -0.42 -9.26
N ALA A 79 -8.13 0.66 -9.85
CA ALA A 79 -8.66 0.64 -11.21
C ALA A 79 -7.56 0.44 -12.27
N VAL A 80 -6.42 1.12 -12.09
CA VAL A 80 -5.29 1.06 -13.01
C VAL A 80 -4.61 -0.31 -13.00
N PHE A 81 -4.34 -0.84 -11.80
CA PHE A 81 -3.65 -2.13 -11.66
C PHE A 81 -4.58 -3.33 -11.72
N ASN A 82 -5.89 -3.11 -11.76
CA ASN A 82 -6.91 -4.17 -11.71
C ASN A 82 -6.69 -5.08 -10.49
N THR A 83 -6.64 -4.46 -9.31
CA THR A 83 -6.45 -5.13 -8.03
C THR A 83 -7.39 -4.54 -6.99
N ARG A 84 -7.74 -5.36 -6.00
CA ARG A 84 -8.51 -4.89 -4.84
C ARG A 84 -7.64 -4.22 -3.78
N TYR A 85 -6.33 -4.45 -3.79
CA TYR A 85 -5.38 -3.92 -2.81
C TYR A 85 -4.76 -2.61 -3.29
N ASP A 86 -4.74 -1.60 -2.44
CA ASP A 86 -4.22 -0.27 -2.77
C ASP A 86 -3.04 0.16 -1.90
N HIS A 87 -2.60 -0.74 -1.01
CA HIS A 87 -1.50 -0.48 -0.09
C HIS A 87 -0.82 -1.78 0.34
N VAL A 88 0.50 -1.75 0.52
CA VAL A 88 1.31 -2.87 1.03
C VAL A 88 2.23 -2.44 2.17
N GLY A 89 2.46 -3.34 3.13
CA GLY A 89 3.50 -3.23 4.14
C GLY A 89 4.35 -4.48 4.18
N LEU A 90 5.61 -4.34 4.61
CA LEU A 90 6.53 -5.45 4.84
C LEU A 90 6.60 -5.76 6.33
N VAL A 91 6.51 -7.05 6.67
CA VAL A 91 6.70 -7.51 8.05
C VAL A 91 8.19 -7.61 8.37
N ILE A 92 8.55 -7.09 9.53
CA ILE A 92 9.89 -7.19 10.12
C ILE A 92 9.71 -7.60 11.57
N LYS A 93 10.13 -8.82 11.93
CA LYS A 93 10.24 -9.20 13.34
C LYS A 93 11.47 -8.55 13.96
N ASP A 94 11.29 -7.93 15.11
CA ASP A 94 12.41 -7.44 15.90
C ASP A 94 13.18 -8.57 16.60
N ARG A 95 14.25 -8.22 17.31
CA ARG A 95 15.05 -9.16 18.11
C ARG A 95 14.25 -9.95 19.16
N PHE A 96 13.07 -9.49 19.55
CA PHE A 96 12.18 -10.16 20.51
C PHE A 96 11.09 -10.99 19.83
N GLY A 97 11.09 -11.04 18.50
CA GLY A 97 10.07 -11.74 17.71
C GLY A 97 8.77 -10.96 17.52
N VAL A 98 8.71 -9.69 17.95
CA VAL A 98 7.50 -8.87 17.80
C VAL A 98 7.37 -8.45 16.34
N PRO A 99 6.24 -8.74 15.67
CA PRO A 99 6.04 -8.35 14.28
C PRO A 99 5.79 -6.84 14.17
N LEU A 100 6.68 -6.16 13.43
CA LEU A 100 6.55 -4.77 13.03
C LEU A 100 6.16 -4.70 11.55
N VAL A 101 5.40 -3.68 11.17
CA VAL A 101 4.98 -3.38 9.80
C VAL A 101 5.70 -2.14 9.33
N LEU A 102 6.57 -2.32 8.33
CA LEU A 102 7.26 -1.27 7.60
C LEU A 102 6.44 -0.88 6.37
N GLU A 103 6.00 0.37 6.27
CA GLU A 103 5.16 0.83 5.17
C GLU A 103 5.35 2.33 4.87
N VAL A 104 4.97 2.76 3.66
CA VAL A 104 4.93 4.18 3.30
C VAL A 104 3.52 4.72 3.47
N THR A 105 3.31 5.60 4.44
CA THR A 105 2.05 6.33 4.58
C THR A 105 2.12 7.69 3.87
N GLN A 106 0.98 8.38 3.83
CA GLN A 106 0.94 9.77 3.35
C GLN A 106 1.82 10.71 4.17
N LEU A 107 2.02 10.39 5.44
CA LEU A 107 2.89 11.11 6.37
C LEU A 107 4.34 10.63 6.30
N GLY A 108 4.71 9.88 5.27
CA GLY A 108 6.00 9.26 5.11
C GLY A 108 6.08 7.85 5.68
N LEU A 109 7.31 7.38 5.81
CA LEU A 109 7.59 6.00 6.22
C LEU A 109 7.25 5.77 7.70
N ARG A 110 6.59 4.65 7.98
CA ARG A 110 6.19 4.22 9.32
C ARG A 110 6.70 2.81 9.59
N LEU A 111 7.12 2.60 10.83
CA LEU A 111 7.38 1.30 11.42
C LEU A 111 6.51 1.21 12.67
N ARG A 112 5.52 0.32 12.65
CA ARG A 112 4.52 0.18 13.73
C ARG A 112 4.39 -1.27 14.13
N ARG A 113 3.94 -1.55 15.35
CA ARG A 113 3.60 -2.94 15.69
C ARG A 113 2.41 -3.42 14.87
N PHE A 114 2.37 -4.71 14.55
CA PHE A 114 1.29 -5.31 13.76
C PHE A 114 -0.09 -5.11 14.41
N ASP A 115 -0.18 -5.35 15.71
CA ASP A 115 -1.41 -5.21 16.51
C ASP A 115 -1.98 -3.78 16.48
N GLU A 116 -1.12 -2.79 16.69
CA GLU A 116 -1.44 -1.38 16.53
C GLU A 116 -1.89 -1.09 15.10
N ARG A 117 -1.14 -1.58 14.11
CA ARG A 117 -1.43 -1.32 12.70
C ARG A 117 -2.78 -1.85 12.25
N VAL A 118 -3.16 -3.07 12.68
CA VAL A 118 -4.43 -3.71 12.36
C VAL A 118 -5.58 -2.97 13.04
N SER A 119 -5.46 -2.70 14.34
CA SER A 119 -6.47 -2.00 15.13
C SER A 119 -6.84 -0.65 14.54
N TRP A 120 -5.83 0.13 14.13
CA TRP A 120 -6.02 1.47 13.60
C TRP A 120 -6.22 1.52 12.07
N SER A 121 -6.20 0.38 11.37
CA SER A 121 -6.14 0.33 9.91
C SER A 121 -7.34 0.94 9.21
N ARG A 122 -8.55 0.81 9.80
CA ARG A 122 -9.84 1.08 9.15
C ARG A 122 -9.91 0.57 7.71
N SER A 123 -9.23 -0.56 7.45
CA SER A 123 -9.25 -1.22 6.16
C SER A 123 -10.46 -2.13 6.11
N ASP A 124 -11.04 -2.28 4.92
CA ASP A 124 -12.11 -3.25 4.68
C ASP A 124 -11.54 -4.69 4.64
N GLU A 125 -10.24 -4.83 4.36
CA GLU A 125 -9.55 -6.12 4.27
C GLU A 125 -8.06 -5.95 4.54
N ILE A 126 -7.47 -6.90 5.28
CA ILE A 126 -6.02 -7.06 5.42
C ILE A 126 -5.68 -8.51 5.12
N VAL A 127 -4.73 -8.74 4.24
CA VAL A 127 -4.28 -10.08 3.86
C VAL A 127 -2.79 -10.19 4.10
N ALA A 128 -2.38 -11.22 4.82
CA ALA A 128 -0.97 -11.59 4.90
C ALA A 128 -0.62 -12.52 3.74
N LEU A 129 0.44 -12.16 3.00
CA LEU A 129 1.03 -12.94 1.94
C LEU A 129 2.39 -13.47 2.43
N PRO A 130 2.44 -14.73 2.89
CA PRO A 130 3.64 -15.28 3.49
C PRO A 130 4.72 -15.53 2.44
N LEU A 131 5.96 -15.21 2.79
CA LEU A 131 7.12 -15.64 2.04
C LEU A 131 7.24 -17.16 2.16
N ARG A 132 7.55 -17.89 1.09
CA ARG A 132 7.60 -19.36 1.11
C ARG A 132 8.65 -19.88 2.09
N ALA A 133 9.91 -19.49 1.92
CA ALA A 133 10.97 -19.84 2.87
C ALA A 133 11.14 -18.74 3.91
N ALA A 134 11.63 -19.07 5.10
CA ALA A 134 12.07 -18.05 6.04
C ALA A 134 13.39 -17.45 5.52
N PRO A 135 13.57 -16.12 5.54
CA PRO A 135 14.85 -15.53 5.18
C PRO A 135 15.96 -16.00 6.14
N PRO A 136 17.21 -16.12 5.67
CA PRO A 136 18.36 -16.36 6.54
C PRO A 136 18.45 -15.31 7.65
N ASP A 137 19.02 -15.66 8.80
CA ASP A 137 19.13 -14.73 9.94
C ASP A 137 19.87 -13.44 9.59
N GLU A 138 20.90 -13.53 8.75
CA GLU A 138 21.61 -12.35 8.24
C GLU A 138 20.67 -11.39 7.49
N ALA A 139 19.78 -11.90 6.64
CA ALA A 139 18.80 -11.11 5.92
C ALA A 139 17.80 -10.45 6.88
N ARG A 140 17.37 -11.18 7.92
CA ARG A 140 16.47 -10.65 8.96
C ARG A 140 17.11 -9.50 9.74
N VAL A 141 18.37 -9.65 10.13
CA VAL A 141 19.16 -8.60 10.82
C VAL A 141 19.35 -7.38 9.92
N LYS A 142 19.62 -7.58 8.63
CA LYS A 142 19.71 -6.49 7.64
C LYS A 142 18.39 -5.72 7.53
N ALA A 143 17.26 -6.42 7.46
CA ALA A 143 15.93 -5.81 7.43
C ALA A 143 15.65 -4.96 8.68
N GLU A 144 15.88 -5.52 9.87
CA GLU A 144 15.67 -4.79 11.12
C GLU A 144 16.58 -3.56 11.21
N ARG A 145 17.88 -3.72 10.90
CA ARG A 145 18.84 -2.61 10.88
C ARG A 145 18.42 -1.53 9.90
N TYR A 146 18.02 -1.92 8.69
CA TYR A 146 17.53 -0.99 7.67
C TYR A 146 16.32 -0.22 8.21
N ALA A 147 15.29 -0.92 8.68
CA ALA A 147 14.07 -0.31 9.21
C ALA A 147 14.32 0.67 10.37
N ARG A 148 15.24 0.32 11.29
CA ARG A 148 15.64 1.17 12.41
C ARG A 148 16.51 2.36 12.00
N SER A 149 17.33 2.21 10.96
CA SER A 149 18.21 3.26 10.44
C SER A 149 17.48 4.39 9.70
N LEU A 150 16.18 4.23 9.44
CA LEU A 150 15.37 5.23 8.78
C LEU A 150 15.07 6.36 9.78
N THR A 151 15.95 7.38 9.80
CA THR A 151 15.81 8.62 10.56
C THR A 151 14.52 9.36 10.20
N PRO A 152 13.97 10.23 11.07
CA PRO A 152 12.82 11.06 10.72
C PRO A 152 12.98 11.82 9.40
N GLU A 153 14.17 12.34 9.14
CA GLU A 153 14.53 13.01 7.88
C GLU A 153 14.44 12.07 6.68
N ARG A 154 14.99 10.84 6.80
CA ARG A 154 14.84 9.82 5.75
C ARG A 154 13.39 9.40 5.59
N ARG A 155 12.60 9.30 6.66
CA ARG A 155 11.16 8.99 6.60
C ARG A 155 10.37 10.07 5.86
N LEU A 156 10.77 11.33 6.01
CA LEU A 156 10.24 12.48 5.27
C LEU A 156 10.79 12.57 3.84
N ALA A 157 12.01 12.08 3.59
CA ALA A 157 12.58 11.97 2.25
C ALA A 157 11.77 11.03 1.35
N TRP A 158 11.20 9.96 1.94
CA TRP A 158 10.20 9.13 1.26
C TRP A 158 8.87 9.86 0.99
N ALA A 159 8.65 11.05 1.54
CA ALA A 159 7.48 11.90 1.32
C ALA A 159 7.76 13.11 0.39
N GLN A 160 8.90 13.13 -0.31
CA GLN A 160 9.34 14.27 -1.13
C GLN A 160 8.41 14.58 -2.33
N PRO A 161 8.41 15.82 -2.87
CA PRO A 161 7.46 16.29 -3.89
C PRO A 161 7.47 15.54 -5.23
N SER A 162 8.62 14.99 -5.65
CA SER A 162 8.70 14.11 -6.84
C SER A 162 7.95 12.79 -6.64
N GLN A 163 7.66 12.44 -5.38
CA GLN A 163 6.80 11.35 -4.92
C GLN A 163 5.56 11.88 -4.20
N SER A 164 5.12 13.10 -4.55
CA SER A 164 3.87 13.65 -4.05
C SER A 164 2.69 12.80 -4.53
N MET A 165 1.62 12.79 -3.75
CA MET A 165 0.37 12.15 -4.11
C MET A 165 -0.17 12.61 -5.47
N SER A 166 0.05 13.89 -5.81
CA SER A 166 -0.26 14.46 -7.12
C SER A 166 0.60 13.89 -8.23
N ALA A 167 1.89 13.66 -8.00
CA ALA A 167 2.77 13.03 -8.97
C ALA A 167 2.38 11.57 -9.22
N GLU A 168 2.06 10.80 -8.17
CA GLU A 168 1.55 9.43 -8.29
C GLU A 168 0.22 9.40 -9.04
N LEU A 169 -0.74 10.26 -8.67
CA LEU A 169 -2.04 10.32 -9.35
C LEU A 169 -1.89 10.72 -10.82
N ALA A 170 -1.01 11.68 -11.13
CA ALA A 170 -0.70 12.08 -12.49
C ALA A 170 -0.04 10.92 -13.27
N GLY A 171 0.86 10.16 -12.64
CA GLY A 171 1.46 8.96 -13.22
C GLY A 171 0.42 7.89 -13.56
N LEU A 172 -0.49 7.59 -12.62
CA LEU A 172 -1.60 6.67 -12.82
C LEU A 172 -2.55 7.14 -13.93
N LEU A 173 -2.85 8.44 -13.99
CA LEU A 173 -3.72 9.00 -15.03
C LEU A 173 -3.07 8.91 -16.41
N LYS A 174 -1.79 9.27 -16.53
CA LYS A 174 -1.00 9.10 -17.76
C LYS A 174 -1.01 7.65 -18.21
N TYR A 175 -0.78 6.72 -17.28
CA TYR A 175 -0.86 5.28 -17.54
C TYR A 175 -2.23 4.86 -18.07
N TRP A 176 -3.30 5.26 -17.38
CA TRP A 176 -4.66 4.94 -17.76
C TRP A 176 -5.01 5.44 -19.17
N LEU A 177 -4.66 6.70 -19.48
CA LEU A 177 -4.89 7.31 -20.79
C LEU A 177 -4.12 6.57 -21.91
N ALA A 178 -2.85 6.27 -21.69
CA ALA A 178 -2.02 5.57 -22.65
C ALA A 178 -2.50 4.13 -22.89
N ASN A 179 -2.89 3.41 -21.83
CA ASN A 179 -3.45 2.07 -21.95
C ASN A 179 -4.78 2.09 -22.72
N ARG A 180 -5.64 3.08 -22.46
CA ARG A 180 -6.89 3.29 -23.21
C ARG A 180 -6.62 3.56 -24.70
N ALA A 181 -5.60 4.37 -25.01
CA ALA A 181 -5.22 4.68 -26.40
C ALA A 181 -4.62 3.47 -27.12
N ALA A 182 -3.82 2.64 -26.44
CA ALA A 182 -3.26 1.40 -26.98
C ALA A 182 -4.35 0.38 -27.31
N ARG A 183 -5.30 0.16 -26.38
CA ARG A 183 -6.46 -0.72 -26.59
C ARG A 183 -7.29 -0.33 -27.81
N ARG A 184 -7.51 0.98 -28.03
CA ARG A 184 -8.23 1.48 -29.22
C ARG A 184 -7.52 1.17 -30.53
N ARG A 185 -6.19 1.08 -30.49
CA ARG A 185 -5.35 0.76 -31.66
C ARG A 185 -5.11 -0.74 -31.83
N GLY A 186 -5.64 -1.58 -30.95
CA GLY A 186 -5.33 -3.02 -30.92
C GLY A 186 -3.85 -3.31 -30.61
N THR A 187 -3.12 -2.35 -30.02
CA THR A 187 -1.71 -2.50 -29.68
C THR A 187 -1.53 -2.68 -28.18
N SER A 188 -0.40 -3.30 -27.79
CA SER A 188 0.06 -3.21 -26.41
C SER A 188 0.51 -1.78 -26.09
N PRO A 189 0.33 -1.30 -24.85
CA PRO A 189 0.89 -0.02 -24.43
C PRO A 189 2.41 -0.02 -24.59
N ASP A 190 2.98 0.96 -25.31
CA ASP A 190 4.42 1.03 -25.55
C ASP A 190 5.19 1.33 -24.26
N ALA A 191 6.09 0.42 -23.88
CA ALA A 191 7.01 0.51 -22.75
C ALA A 191 7.84 1.82 -22.75
N LYS A 192 8.05 2.45 -23.90
CA LYS A 192 8.85 3.68 -24.01
C LYS A 192 8.06 4.96 -23.72
N LEU A 193 6.73 4.91 -23.72
CA LEU A 193 5.89 6.09 -23.40
C LEU A 193 5.93 6.47 -21.92
N TRP A 194 6.54 5.63 -21.07
CA TRP A 194 6.48 5.75 -19.62
C TRP A 194 7.56 6.65 -19.02
N GLY A 195 8.57 7.04 -19.83
CA GLY A 195 9.72 7.82 -19.37
C GLY A 195 10.56 7.07 -18.32
N GLU A 196 11.79 7.52 -18.13
CA GLU A 196 12.53 7.15 -16.91
C GLU A 196 11.75 7.70 -15.71
N GLY A 197 11.17 6.82 -14.89
CA GLY A 197 10.62 7.23 -13.58
C GLY A 197 9.10 7.20 -13.39
N LEU A 198 8.34 6.28 -14.02
CA LEU A 198 7.00 5.98 -13.51
C LEU A 198 7.13 5.21 -12.17
N VAL A 199 6.99 5.96 -11.08
CA VAL A 199 7.22 5.54 -9.69
C VAL A 199 6.31 4.35 -9.36
N ALA A 200 6.88 3.14 -9.23
CA ALA A 200 6.22 2.03 -8.54
C ALA A 200 5.52 2.55 -7.28
N SER A 201 4.34 2.04 -6.92
CA SER A 201 3.62 2.60 -5.77
C SER A 201 4.59 2.69 -4.57
N ARG A 202 4.63 3.83 -3.86
CA ARG A 202 5.78 4.15 -2.95
C ARG A 202 6.02 3.06 -1.92
N ASP A 203 4.93 2.45 -1.47
CA ASP A 203 4.92 1.28 -0.61
C ASP A 203 5.54 0.04 -1.26
N ALA A 204 5.22 -0.27 -2.51
CA ALA A 204 5.86 -1.33 -3.28
C ALA A 204 7.36 -1.04 -3.52
N ALA A 205 7.73 0.21 -3.80
CA ALA A 205 9.12 0.62 -3.93
C ALA A 205 9.90 0.42 -2.61
N LEU A 206 9.28 0.72 -1.46
CA LEU A 206 9.87 0.45 -0.14
C LEU A 206 10.03 -1.04 0.11
N VAL A 207 9.02 -1.84 -0.24
CA VAL A 207 9.08 -3.30 -0.12
C VAL A 207 10.26 -3.83 -0.94
N LEU A 208 10.36 -3.47 -2.22
CA LEU A 208 11.45 -3.87 -3.10
C LEU A 208 12.82 -3.46 -2.55
N ALA A 209 12.98 -2.20 -2.16
CA ALA A 209 14.23 -1.70 -1.61
C ALA A 209 14.63 -2.45 -0.33
N THR A 210 13.66 -2.83 0.51
CA THR A 210 13.95 -3.60 1.72
C THR A 210 14.32 -5.04 1.38
N LEU A 211 13.61 -5.69 0.46
CA LEU A 211 13.91 -7.05 -0.01
C LEU A 211 15.29 -7.13 -0.70
N ASP A 212 15.68 -6.09 -1.43
CA ASP A 212 17.04 -5.91 -1.98
C ASP A 212 18.09 -5.88 -0.87
N LYS A 213 17.88 -5.08 0.18
CA LYS A 213 18.78 -5.07 1.35
C LYS A 213 18.84 -6.39 2.10
N MET A 214 17.80 -7.20 2.00
CA MET A 214 17.78 -8.57 2.52
C MET A 214 18.51 -9.56 1.61
N GLY A 215 18.87 -9.18 0.38
CA GLY A 215 19.41 -10.07 -0.63
C GLY A 215 18.38 -11.05 -1.19
N LEU A 216 17.08 -10.77 -1.02
CA LEU A 216 15.97 -11.62 -1.45
C LEU A 216 15.45 -11.28 -2.85
N VAL A 217 15.82 -10.12 -3.39
CA VAL A 217 15.44 -9.64 -4.72
C VAL A 217 16.71 -9.18 -5.43
N ASP A 218 16.83 -9.52 -6.71
CA ASP A 218 17.79 -8.87 -7.61
C ASP A 218 17.06 -7.72 -8.30
N LEU A 219 17.29 -6.47 -7.86
CA LEU A 219 16.64 -5.30 -8.47
C LEU A 219 16.96 -5.17 -9.95
N ALA A 220 18.15 -5.56 -10.40
CA ALA A 220 18.50 -5.52 -11.81
C ALA A 220 17.74 -6.59 -12.62
N ALA A 221 17.39 -7.72 -12.00
CA ALA A 221 16.48 -8.70 -12.61
C ALA A 221 15.04 -8.15 -12.64
N VAL A 222 14.54 -7.55 -11.55
CA VAL A 222 13.22 -6.88 -11.53
C VAL A 222 13.12 -5.81 -12.62
N GLU A 223 14.15 -4.97 -12.76
CA GLU A 223 14.21 -3.94 -13.79
C GLU A 223 14.29 -4.49 -15.22
N ARG A 224 14.77 -5.72 -15.42
CA ARG A 224 14.82 -6.34 -16.76
C ARG A 224 13.57 -7.16 -17.09
N GLU A 225 13.02 -7.85 -16.10
CA GLU A 225 11.92 -8.81 -16.26
C GLU A 225 10.55 -8.15 -16.05
N VAL A 226 10.49 -7.16 -15.16
CA VAL A 226 9.27 -6.42 -14.82
C VAL A 226 9.27 -5.01 -15.45
N ALA A 227 10.44 -4.40 -15.66
CA ALA A 227 10.55 -3.13 -16.38
C ALA A 227 11.00 -3.35 -17.83
N PRO A 228 10.23 -2.80 -18.79
CA PRO A 228 10.11 -1.35 -18.85
C PRO A 228 8.66 -0.83 -18.81
N ALA A 229 7.66 -1.66 -18.46
CA ALA A 229 6.25 -1.34 -18.73
C ALA A 229 5.27 -1.40 -17.54
N GLN A 230 5.69 -1.83 -16.34
CA GLN A 230 4.77 -2.03 -15.24
C GLN A 230 5.25 -1.34 -13.96
N LEU A 231 4.49 -0.31 -13.56
CA LEU A 231 4.41 0.17 -12.20
C LEU A 231 4.22 -1.05 -11.28
N LEU A 232 5.25 -1.40 -10.49
CA LEU A 232 5.11 -2.50 -9.55
C LEU A 232 3.97 -2.17 -8.59
N SER A 233 2.96 -3.03 -8.58
CA SER A 233 1.72 -2.82 -7.84
C SER A 233 1.54 -3.91 -6.79
N PRO A 234 0.64 -3.73 -5.81
CA PRO A 234 0.24 -4.81 -4.91
C PRO A 234 -0.22 -6.07 -5.64
N ARG A 235 -0.71 -5.95 -6.89
CA ARG A 235 -1.09 -7.10 -7.72
C ARG A 235 0.10 -7.97 -8.08
N ASP A 236 1.21 -7.37 -8.48
CA ASP A 236 2.39 -8.11 -8.94
C ASP A 236 3.03 -8.89 -7.78
N LEU A 237 2.90 -8.35 -6.57
CA LEU A 237 3.25 -9.03 -5.33
C LEU A 237 2.36 -10.27 -5.09
N VAL A 238 1.04 -10.11 -5.22
CA VAL A 238 0.06 -11.21 -5.05
C VAL A 238 0.23 -12.31 -6.09
N GLU A 239 0.44 -11.92 -7.34
CA GLU A 239 0.58 -12.85 -8.45
C GLU A 239 1.95 -13.55 -8.48
N GLY A 240 2.82 -13.28 -7.49
CA GLY A 240 4.13 -13.92 -7.36
C GLY A 240 5.08 -13.56 -8.49
N ARG A 241 4.89 -12.40 -9.13
CA ARG A 241 5.71 -11.95 -10.28
C ARG A 241 7.05 -11.36 -9.88
N LEU A 242 7.33 -11.26 -8.59
CA LEU A 242 8.63 -10.82 -8.13
C LEU A 242 9.68 -11.93 -8.32
N PRO A 243 10.75 -11.69 -9.09
CA PRO A 243 11.88 -12.60 -9.15
C PRO A 243 12.64 -12.54 -7.82
N LEU A 244 12.26 -13.41 -6.88
CA LEU A 244 12.97 -13.58 -5.63
C LEU A 244 14.16 -14.54 -5.82
N THR A 245 15.27 -14.25 -5.15
CA THR A 245 16.50 -15.04 -5.23
C THR A 245 16.38 -16.33 -4.41
N GLY A 246 17.20 -17.34 -4.72
CA GLY A 246 17.34 -18.54 -3.90
C GLY A 246 16.11 -19.44 -3.84
N GLY A 247 15.27 -19.44 -4.88
CA GLY A 247 14.03 -20.23 -4.92
C GLY A 247 12.92 -19.73 -3.98
N ASN A 248 13.09 -18.53 -3.42
CA ASN A 248 12.03 -17.86 -2.69
C ASN A 248 10.87 -17.54 -3.63
N ALA A 249 9.67 -17.54 -3.08
CA ALA A 249 8.46 -17.09 -3.76
C ALA A 249 7.47 -16.65 -2.69
N TYR A 250 6.53 -15.78 -3.04
CA TYR A 250 5.36 -15.60 -2.20
C TYR A 250 4.39 -16.76 -2.43
N LEU A 251 3.76 -17.25 -1.36
CA LEU A 251 2.79 -18.35 -1.45
C LEU A 251 1.46 -17.81 -1.98
N ALA A 252 1.38 -17.64 -3.31
CA ALA A 252 0.15 -17.27 -4.00
C ALA A 252 -0.98 -18.26 -3.63
N GLY A 253 -2.14 -17.73 -3.22
CA GLY A 253 -3.30 -18.53 -2.84
C GLY A 253 -3.34 -18.99 -1.37
N GLN A 254 -2.29 -18.77 -0.57
CA GLN A 254 -2.34 -18.91 0.90
C GLN A 254 -2.58 -17.55 1.56
N GLU A 255 -3.65 -16.86 1.14
CA GLU A 255 -4.07 -15.61 1.75
C GLU A 255 -4.55 -15.90 3.19
N LEU A 256 -3.75 -15.51 4.20
CA LEU A 256 -4.23 -15.45 5.57
C LEU A 256 -5.08 -14.18 5.70
N LEU A 257 -6.38 -14.37 5.52
CA LEU A 257 -7.35 -13.29 5.45
C LEU A 257 -7.74 -12.83 6.85
N VAL A 258 -7.38 -11.59 7.19
CA VAL A 258 -8.03 -10.85 8.27
C VAL A 258 -9.20 -10.09 7.65
N ARG A 259 -10.36 -10.75 7.61
CA ARG A 259 -11.62 -9.99 7.45
C ARG A 259 -11.89 -9.30 8.77
N LEU A 260 -11.54 -8.02 8.83
CA LEU A 260 -12.10 -7.11 9.80
C LEU A 260 -13.62 -7.11 9.54
N ARG A 261 -14.36 -7.94 10.30
CA ARG A 261 -15.82 -8.04 10.17
C ARG A 261 -16.40 -6.63 10.16
N ASP A 262 -17.40 -6.42 9.32
CA ASP A 262 -18.22 -5.22 9.35
C ASP A 262 -18.92 -5.16 10.73
N ARG A 263 -18.30 -4.44 11.68
CA ARG A 263 -18.79 -4.36 13.07
C ARG A 263 -20.04 -3.47 13.18
N SER A 264 -20.52 -2.88 12.08
CA SER A 264 -21.69 -1.98 12.06
C SER A 264 -23.06 -2.67 12.19
N THR A 265 -23.11 -4.01 12.17
CA THR A 265 -24.37 -4.77 12.14
C THR A 265 -24.78 -5.40 13.48
N ARG A 266 -24.13 -5.08 14.60
CA ARG A 266 -24.49 -5.67 15.91
C ARG A 266 -25.31 -4.80 16.87
N ASP A 267 -25.55 -3.53 16.54
CA ASP A 267 -26.35 -2.63 17.40
C ASP A 267 -27.65 -2.17 16.72
N ARG A 268 -28.38 -3.08 16.07
CA ARG A 268 -29.78 -2.87 15.70
C ARG A 268 -30.63 -4.04 16.14
#